data_AF-A0A1H4JCW5-F1
#
_entry.id   AF-A0A1H4JCW5-F1
#
_cell.length_a   1.000
_cell.length_b   1.000
_cell.length_c   1.000
_cell.angle_alpha   90.00
_cell.angle_beta   90.00
_cell.angle_gamma   90.00
#
_symmetry.space_group_name_H-M   'P 1'
#
loop_
_entity.id
_entity.type
_entity.pdbx_description
1 polymer ?
#
loop_
_entity_poly.entity_id
_entity_poly.type
_entity_poly.pdbx_seq_one_letter_code
_entity_poly.pdbx_strand_id
1 'polypeptide(L)'
;MTIISVEDAKAHLNITVDTDDALLSGKIEAAEAWISRWLETPLAEMAEVPADLKEAVRLLVGHLYENREATLVGITAEEIPFGIWDIINQHRAWSF
;
A
#
# COMPACT_ATOMS: atom_id res chain seq x y z
N MET A 1 7.57 -12.93 2.47
CA MET A 1 6.22 -13.38 2.08
C MET A 1 5.46 -12.12 1.76
N THR A 2 4.99 -11.94 0.52
CA THR A 2 4.27 -10.72 0.14
C THR A 2 2.82 -10.84 0.61
N ILE A 3 2.29 -9.76 1.15
CA ILE A 3 0.94 -9.64 1.72
C ILE A 3 -0.11 -9.66 0.62
N ILE A 4 0.20 -9.04 -0.52
CA ILE A 4 -0.55 -9.13 -1.76
C ILE A 4 0.34 -9.69 -2.88
N SER A 5 -0.26 -10.25 -3.92
CA SER A 5 0.47 -10.74 -5.10
C SER A 5 0.56 -9.65 -6.18
N VAL A 6 1.47 -9.82 -7.13
CA VAL A 6 1.53 -8.95 -8.33
C VAL A 6 0.23 -9.01 -9.11
N GLU A 7 -0.40 -10.18 -9.22
CA GLU A 7 -1.72 -10.33 -9.84
C GLU A 7 -2.83 -9.55 -9.13
N ASP A 8 -2.82 -9.52 -7.79
CA ASP A 8 -3.77 -8.74 -6.99
C ASP A 8 -3.55 -7.23 -7.20
N ALA A 9 -2.29 -6.78 -7.22
CA ALA A 9 -1.96 -5.39 -7.55
C ALA A 9 -2.36 -5.02 -8.98
N LYS A 10 -2.12 -5.90 -9.97
CA LYS A 10 -2.55 -5.68 -11.36
C LYS A 10 -4.07 -5.57 -11.47
N ALA A 11 -4.81 -6.44 -10.79
CA ALA A 11 -6.27 -6.38 -10.75
C ALA A 11 -6.78 -5.05 -10.17
N HIS A 12 -6.16 -4.57 -9.09
CA HIS A 12 -6.49 -3.27 -8.49
C HIS A 12 -6.22 -2.08 -9.42
N LEU A 13 -5.09 -2.13 -10.14
CA LEU A 13 -4.66 -1.06 -11.05
C LEU A 13 -5.24 -1.17 -12.46
N ASN A 14 -6.08 -2.18 -12.72
CA ASN A 14 -6.62 -2.49 -14.03
C ASN A 14 -5.51 -2.67 -15.10
N ILE A 15 -4.42 -3.33 -14.73
CA ILE A 15 -3.29 -3.68 -15.61
C ILE A 15 -3.50 -5.11 -16.14
N THR A 16 -3.46 -5.29 -17.45
CA THR A 16 -3.72 -6.58 -18.11
C THR A 16 -2.48 -7.19 -18.79
N VAL A 17 -1.31 -6.59 -18.60
CA VAL A 17 -0.04 -6.98 -19.22
C VAL A 17 1.05 -7.10 -18.16
N ASP A 18 2.09 -7.87 -18.45
CA ASP A 18 3.09 -8.25 -17.45
C ASP A 18 4.37 -7.40 -17.50
N THR A 19 4.42 -6.38 -18.36
CA THR A 19 5.62 -5.55 -18.58
C THR A 19 6.14 -4.91 -17.29
N ASP A 20 5.23 -4.54 -16.38
CA ASP A 20 5.56 -3.83 -15.15
C ASP A 20 5.58 -4.75 -13.91
N ASP A 21 5.53 -6.09 -14.07
CA ASP A 21 5.49 -7.04 -12.94
C ASP A 21 6.66 -6.85 -11.96
N ALA A 22 7.88 -6.66 -12.49
CA ALA A 22 9.06 -6.40 -11.66
C ALA A 22 8.97 -5.05 -10.92
N LEU A 23 8.39 -4.04 -11.57
CA LEU A 23 8.17 -2.72 -10.95
C LEU A 23 7.12 -2.82 -9.85
N LEU A 24 6.00 -3.49 -10.12
CA LEU A 24 4.93 -3.72 -9.15
C LEU A 24 5.42 -4.50 -7.94
N SER A 25 6.25 -5.52 -8.12
CA SER A 25 6.90 -6.24 -7.01
C SER A 25 7.65 -5.28 -6.09
N GLY A 26 8.47 -4.38 -6.65
CA GLY A 26 9.19 -3.38 -5.86
C GLY A 26 8.27 -2.36 -5.17
N LYS A 27 7.14 -1.99 -5.79
CA LYS A 27 6.15 -1.11 -5.17
C LYS A 27 5.42 -1.79 -4.01
N ILE A 28 5.11 -3.07 -4.13
CA ILE A 28 4.51 -3.89 -3.06
C ILE A 28 5.46 -3.93 -1.86
N GLU A 29 6.73 -4.26 -2.07
CA GLU A 29 7.75 -4.28 -1.01
C GLU A 29 7.88 -2.92 -0.32
N ALA A 30 7.92 -1.83 -1.09
CA ALA A 30 7.99 -0.48 -0.55
C ALA A 30 6.75 -0.12 0.29
N ALA A 31 5.55 -0.48 -0.19
CA ALA A 31 4.29 -0.21 0.49
C ALA A 31 4.18 -1.01 1.81
N GLU A 32 4.48 -2.31 1.78
CA GLU A 32 4.47 -3.17 2.96
C GLU A 32 5.44 -2.68 4.03
N ALA A 33 6.66 -2.32 3.63
CA ALA A 33 7.68 -1.78 4.54
C ALA A 33 7.26 -0.43 5.13
N TRP A 34 6.57 0.42 4.35
CA TRP A 34 6.11 1.72 4.83
C TRP A 34 4.97 1.58 5.85
N ILE A 35 3.95 0.76 5.54
CA ILE A 35 2.79 0.54 6.43
C ILE A 35 3.25 -0.13 7.72
N SER A 36 4.14 -1.12 7.64
CA SER A 36 4.63 -1.84 8.83
C SER A 36 5.31 -0.94 9.85
N ARG A 37 5.87 0.22 9.46
CA ARG A 37 6.49 1.18 10.40
C ARG A 37 5.49 1.86 11.32
N TRP A 38 4.21 1.84 10.96
CA TRP A 38 3.14 2.49 11.74
C TRP A 38 2.41 1.52 12.65
N LEU A 39 2.58 0.21 12.44
CA LEU A 39 1.94 -0.85 13.20
C LEU A 39 2.85 -1.33 14.33
N GLU A 40 2.25 -1.87 15.39
CA GLU A 40 3.02 -2.48 16.50
C GLU A 40 3.69 -3.79 16.07
N THR A 41 2.96 -4.61 15.31
CA THR A 41 3.48 -5.83 14.70
C THR A 41 3.66 -5.61 13.20
N PRO A 42 4.87 -5.81 12.65
CA PRO A 42 5.10 -5.70 11.21
C PRO A 42 4.20 -6.65 10.42
N LEU A 43 3.73 -6.24 9.23
CA LEU A 43 2.80 -7.05 8.43
C LEU A 43 3.32 -8.46 8.15
N ALA A 44 4.64 -8.59 7.92
CA ALA A 44 5.29 -9.87 7.65
C ALA A 44 5.33 -10.83 8.86
N GLU A 45 5.10 -10.32 10.06
CA GLU A 45 5.10 -11.08 11.32
C GLU A 45 3.69 -11.40 11.82
N MET A 46 2.65 -10.81 11.21
CA MET A 46 1.27 -11.08 11.56
C MET A 46 0.88 -12.50 11.12
N ALA A 47 0.27 -13.26 12.03
CA ALA A 47 -0.25 -14.59 11.71
C ALA A 47 -1.35 -14.53 10.63
N GLU A 48 -2.17 -13.48 10.68
CA GLU A 48 -3.17 -13.17 9.68
C GLU A 48 -3.23 -11.66 9.48
N VAL A 49 -3.08 -11.20 8.23
CA VAL A 49 -3.21 -9.78 7.89
C VAL A 49 -4.68 -9.46 7.60
N PRO A 50 -5.30 -8.53 8.35
CA PRO A 50 -6.65 -8.03 8.10
C PRO A 50 -6.87 -7.55 6.66
N ALA A 51 -8.10 -7.73 6.15
CA ALA A 51 -8.41 -7.44 4.76
C ALA A 51 -8.30 -5.94 4.40
N ASP A 52 -8.61 -5.07 5.35
CA ASP A 52 -8.47 -3.62 5.24
C ASP A 52 -6.99 -3.19 5.20
N LEU A 53 -6.10 -3.83 5.96
CA LEU A 53 -4.65 -3.61 5.83
C LEU A 53 -4.13 -4.04 4.46
N LYS A 54 -4.68 -5.12 3.87
CA LYS A 54 -4.36 -5.49 2.48
C LYS A 54 -4.83 -4.42 1.50
N GLU A 55 -5.99 -3.80 1.74
CA GLU A 55 -6.47 -2.69 0.92
C GLU A 55 -5.59 -1.44 1.05
N ALA A 56 -5.12 -1.12 2.27
CA ALA A 56 -4.16 -0.05 2.47
C ALA A 56 -2.86 -0.26 1.68
N VAL A 57 -2.38 -1.51 1.59
CA VAL A 57 -1.24 -1.87 0.72
C VAL A 57 -1.57 -1.58 -0.74
N ARG A 58 -2.75 -1.98 -1.25
CA ARG A 58 -3.14 -1.73 -2.65
C ARG A 58 -3.20 -0.24 -2.99
N LEU A 59 -3.84 0.55 -2.13
CA LEU A 59 -3.95 2.00 -2.30
C LEU A 59 -2.56 2.66 -2.36
N LEU A 60 -1.65 2.26 -1.48
CA LEU A 60 -0.28 2.80 -1.47
C LEU A 60 0.53 2.34 -2.70
N VAL A 61 0.38 1.08 -3.12
CA VAL A 61 0.99 0.57 -4.35
C VAL A 61 0.53 1.36 -5.56
N GLY A 62 -0.78 1.62 -5.69
CA GLY A 62 -1.31 2.44 -6.77
C GLY A 62 -0.77 3.86 -6.74
N HIS A 63 -0.72 4.48 -5.55
CA HIS A 63 -0.12 5.80 -5.41
C HIS A 63 1.34 5.83 -5.87
N LEU A 64 2.17 4.88 -5.43
CA LEU A 64 3.59 4.82 -5.76
C LEU A 64 3.87 4.41 -7.21
N TYR A 65 2.93 3.72 -7.86
CA TYR A 65 3.03 3.32 -9.26
C TYR A 65 2.68 4.48 -10.21
N GLU A 66 1.60 5.21 -9.92
CA GLU A 66 1.13 6.34 -10.72
C GLU A 66 2.00 7.60 -10.50
N ASN A 67 2.44 7.85 -9.27
CA ASN A 67 3.21 9.04 -8.91
C ASN A 67 4.70 8.67 -8.77
N ARG A 68 5.43 8.74 -9.89
CA ARG A 68 6.83 8.28 -10.00
C ARG A 68 7.87 9.36 -9.72
N GLU A 69 7.45 10.57 -9.39
CA GLU A 69 8.32 11.71 -9.08
C GLU A 69 8.16 12.14 -7.63
N ALA A 70 9.23 12.65 -7.03
CA ALA A 70 9.20 13.15 -5.66
C ALA A 70 8.39 14.45 -5.52
N THR A 71 8.13 15.15 -6.62
CA THR A 71 7.37 16.39 -6.65
C THR A 71 6.49 16.46 -7.88
N LEU A 72 5.27 16.94 -7.72
CA LEU A 72 4.35 17.26 -8.80
C LEU A 72 4.08 18.76 -8.80
N VAL A 73 4.09 19.39 -9.97
CA VAL A 73 3.83 20.84 -10.12
C VAL A 73 2.41 21.05 -10.64
N GLY A 74 1.62 21.87 -9.95
CA GLY A 74 0.28 22.26 -10.42
C GLY A 74 -0.82 21.23 -10.16
N ILE A 75 -0.59 20.23 -9.32
CA ILE A 75 -1.58 19.24 -8.91
C ILE A 75 -1.96 19.49 -7.45
N THR A 76 -3.27 19.61 -7.18
CA THR A 76 -3.83 19.55 -5.83
C THR A 76 -4.34 18.12 -5.59
N ALA A 77 -3.64 17.37 -4.75
CA ALA A 77 -4.11 16.07 -4.27
C ALA A 77 -4.84 16.27 -2.95
N GLU A 78 -6.04 15.69 -2.83
CA GLU A 78 -6.81 15.63 -1.58
C GLU A 78 -6.96 14.18 -1.16
N GLU A 79 -6.85 13.92 0.14
CA GLU A 79 -7.19 12.62 0.69
C GLU A 79 -8.72 12.53 0.78
N ILE A 80 -9.26 11.40 0.32
CA ILE A 80 -10.69 11.09 0.44
C ILE A 80 -10.96 10.40 1.77
N PRO A 81 -12.19 10.50 2.32
CA PRO A 81 -12.56 9.78 3.54
C PRO A 81 -12.34 8.26 3.43
N PHE A 82 -12.03 7.61 4.56
CA PHE A 82 -11.68 6.18 4.65
C PHE A 82 -10.37 5.87 3.92
N GLY A 83 -9.41 6.79 4.03
CA GLY A 83 -8.10 6.70 3.40
C GLY A 83 -7.16 5.72 4.08
N ILE A 84 -5.93 5.64 3.56
CA ILE A 84 -4.88 4.77 4.11
C ILE A 84 -4.66 5.07 5.60
N TRP A 85 -4.69 6.35 6.01
CA TRP A 85 -4.49 6.73 7.41
C TRP A 85 -5.61 6.28 8.33
N ASP A 86 -6.87 6.35 7.87
CA ASP A 86 -8.02 5.89 8.66
C ASP A 86 -7.89 4.39 8.97
N ILE A 87 -7.44 3.60 7.99
CA ILE A 87 -7.20 2.17 8.16
C ILE A 87 -6.03 1.95 9.12
N ILE A 88 -4.86 2.56 8.88
CA ILE A 88 -3.67 2.34 9.70
C ILE A 88 -3.92 2.72 11.16
N ASN A 89 -4.63 3.83 11.41
CA ASN A 89 -4.92 4.29 12.77
C ASN A 89 -5.83 3.35 13.57
N GLN A 90 -6.67 2.54 12.89
CA GLN A 90 -7.52 1.53 13.55
C GLN A 90 -6.70 0.34 14.07
N HIS A 91 -5.57 0.03 13.44
CA HIS A 91 -4.67 -1.08 13.80
C HIS A 91 -3.48 -0.64 14.66
N ARG A 92 -3.36 0.66 14.93
CA ARG A 92 -2.28 1.21 15.74
C ARG A 92 -2.59 1.06 17.23
N ALA A 93 -1.70 0.41 17.98
CA ALA A 93 -1.74 0.46 19.44
C ALA A 93 -1.30 1.84 19.92
N TRP A 94 -2.20 2.55 20.59
CA TRP A 94 -1.89 3.86 21.18
C TRP A 94 -1.18 3.65 22.52
N SER A 95 0.13 3.90 22.56
CA SER A 95 0.89 3.99 23.82
C SER A 95 1.05 5.46 24.24
N PHE A 96 0.79 5.76 25.52
CA PHE A 96 0.88 7.09 26.13
C PHE A 96 2.21 7.34 26.83
#